data_AF-E3E5J9-F1
#
_entry.id   AF-E3E5J9-F1
#
_cell.length_a   1.000
_cell.length_b   1.000
_cell.length_c   1.000
_cell.angle_alpha   90.00
_cell.angle_beta   90.00
_cell.angle_gamma   90.00
#
_symmetry.space_group_name_H-M   'P 1'
#
loop_
_entity.id
_entity.type
_entity.pdbx_description
1 polymer ?
#
loop_
_entity_poly.entity_id
_entity_poly.type
_entity_poly.pdbx_seq_one_letter_code
_entity_poly.pdbx_strand_id
1 'polypeptide(L)'
;MSTPNHVIKLLIPPHNNFSAADLVEHIGSVIYGEEAGSIRDMIYEVPESVRTIILLIDFDTELTMNGILGFLENSTGKYLNETISALKLIKAEKDLSILEEIKELIEGINFNGQIKIEPYQVTTFEERHDLNERILERIKELADGLYVYSIDRDIFDYLTGYLSDNWIVLLKELKDVCK
;
A
#
# COMPACT_ATOMS: atom_id res chain seq x y z
N MET A 1 -21.42 10.36 6.71
CA MET A 1 -20.47 9.35 6.22
C MET A 1 -20.86 9.02 4.80
N SER A 2 -19.92 9.14 3.87
CA SER A 2 -20.11 8.72 2.47
C SER A 2 -20.31 7.21 2.41
N THR A 3 -21.20 6.72 1.55
CA THR A 3 -21.38 5.27 1.38
C THR A 3 -20.18 4.69 0.60
N PRO A 4 -19.78 3.43 0.84
CA PRO A 4 -18.67 2.81 0.12
C PRO A 4 -18.78 2.95 -1.41
N ASN A 5 -19.99 2.76 -1.96
CA ASN A 5 -20.24 2.92 -3.39
C ASN A 5 -20.02 4.36 -3.90
N HIS A 6 -20.32 5.38 -3.09
CA HIS A 6 -20.06 6.76 -3.47
C HIS A 6 -18.56 7.03 -3.52
N VAL A 7 -17.82 6.57 -2.51
CA VAL A 7 -16.37 6.75 -2.43
C VAL A 7 -15.66 6.04 -3.59
N ILE A 8 -16.06 4.80 -3.90
CA ILE A 8 -15.49 4.04 -5.03
C ILE A 8 -15.78 4.74 -6.37
N LYS A 9 -16.93 5.40 -6.54
CA LYS A 9 -17.21 6.18 -7.76
C LYS A 9 -16.23 7.33 -7.96
N LEU A 10 -15.73 7.96 -6.88
CA LEU A 10 -14.74 9.02 -6.95
C LEU A 10 -13.37 8.50 -7.44
N LEU A 11 -13.09 7.22 -7.22
CA LEU A 11 -11.86 6.55 -7.64
C LEU A 11 -11.84 6.18 -9.13
N ILE A 12 -12.94 6.35 -9.85
CA ILE A 12 -13.04 6.02 -11.27
C ILE A 12 -12.87 7.31 -12.08
N PRO A 13 -12.01 7.32 -13.13
CA PRO A 13 -11.89 8.46 -14.02
C PRO A 13 -13.26 8.88 -14.59
N PRO A 14 -13.56 10.19 -14.69
CA PRO A 14 -14.88 10.67 -15.10
C PRO A 14 -15.18 10.46 -16.60
N HIS A 15 -14.22 9.98 -17.38
CA HIS A 15 -14.35 9.74 -18.81
C HIS A 15 -14.47 8.23 -19.10
N ASN A 16 -15.19 7.85 -20.16
CA ASN A 16 -15.55 6.44 -20.40
C ASN A 16 -14.44 5.57 -21.03
N ASN A 17 -13.36 6.17 -21.52
CA ASN A 17 -12.26 5.48 -22.21
C ASN A 17 -10.94 5.86 -21.53
N PHE A 18 -10.58 5.13 -20.49
CA PHE A 18 -9.32 5.27 -19.77
C PHE A 18 -8.54 3.95 -19.85
N SER A 19 -7.22 4.04 -19.73
CA SER A 19 -6.31 2.90 -19.62
C SER A 19 -6.11 2.49 -18.16
N ALA A 20 -5.39 1.38 -17.94
CA ALA A 20 -4.96 0.99 -16.59
C ALA A 20 -4.09 2.06 -15.93
N ALA A 21 -3.20 2.70 -16.70
CA ALA A 21 -2.34 3.77 -16.19
C ALA A 21 -3.18 4.98 -15.76
N ASP A 22 -4.13 5.41 -16.59
CA ASP A 22 -5.05 6.53 -16.26
C ASP A 22 -5.86 6.24 -14.98
N LEU A 23 -6.27 4.99 -14.76
CA LEU A 23 -6.95 4.58 -13.54
C LEU A 23 -6.05 4.70 -12.31
N VAL A 24 -4.82 4.17 -12.38
CA VAL A 24 -3.85 4.22 -11.28
C VAL A 24 -3.51 5.68 -10.94
N GLU A 25 -3.23 6.50 -11.96
CA GLU A 25 -2.93 7.93 -11.79
C GLU A 25 -4.11 8.67 -11.15
N HIS A 26 -5.32 8.46 -11.66
CA HIS A 26 -6.52 9.09 -11.12
C HIS A 26 -6.73 8.70 -9.65
N ILE A 27 -6.65 7.41 -9.31
CA ILE A 27 -6.75 6.94 -7.93
C ILE A 27 -5.70 7.64 -7.06
N GLY A 28 -4.43 7.63 -7.46
CA GLY A 28 -3.36 8.29 -6.71
C GLY A 28 -3.61 9.78 -6.47
N SER A 29 -4.25 10.47 -7.42
CA SER A 29 -4.57 11.89 -7.30
C SER A 29 -5.72 12.19 -6.33
N VAL A 30 -6.65 11.24 -6.11
CA VAL A 30 -7.87 11.48 -5.32
C VAL A 30 -7.86 10.81 -3.95
N ILE A 31 -7.16 9.69 -3.75
CA ILE A 31 -7.26 8.88 -2.51
C ILE A 31 -6.85 9.61 -1.24
N TYR A 32 -6.12 10.72 -1.34
CA TYR A 32 -5.73 11.54 -0.18
C TYR A 32 -6.66 12.73 0.07
N GLY A 33 -7.71 12.90 -0.75
CA GLY A 33 -8.71 13.96 -0.60
C GLY A 33 -9.73 13.70 0.52
N GLU A 34 -10.44 14.74 0.94
CA GLU A 34 -11.38 14.71 2.09
C GLU A 34 -12.48 13.65 1.95
N GLU A 35 -13.03 13.49 0.75
CA GLU A 35 -14.12 12.53 0.51
C GLU A 35 -13.59 11.10 0.27
N ALA A 36 -12.62 10.97 -0.64
CA ALA A 36 -12.09 9.69 -1.09
C ALA A 36 -11.18 9.01 -0.03
N GLY A 37 -10.55 9.78 0.85
CA GLY A 37 -9.61 9.26 1.85
C GLY A 37 -10.19 8.28 2.86
N SER A 38 -11.50 8.34 3.07
CA SER A 38 -12.24 7.36 3.90
C SER A 38 -12.18 5.93 3.35
N ILE A 39 -11.83 5.73 2.08
CA ILE A 39 -11.73 4.39 1.47
C ILE A 39 -10.71 3.49 2.19
N ARG A 40 -9.67 4.09 2.77
CA ARG A 40 -8.60 3.38 3.50
C ARG A 40 -9.08 2.74 4.80
N ASP A 41 -10.23 3.19 5.33
CA ASP A 41 -10.86 2.57 6.49
C ASP A 41 -11.81 1.42 6.09
N MET A 42 -12.17 1.32 4.81
CA MET A 42 -13.12 0.36 4.25
C MET A 42 -12.48 -0.53 3.17
N ILE A 43 -11.15 -0.72 3.23
CA ILE A 43 -10.36 -1.33 2.16
C ILE A 43 -10.86 -2.74 1.76
N TYR A 44 -11.47 -3.49 2.70
CA TYR A 44 -12.04 -4.81 2.47
C TYR A 44 -13.38 -4.81 1.74
N GLU A 45 -14.06 -3.66 1.68
CA GLU A 45 -15.33 -3.48 0.95
C GLU A 45 -15.10 -3.10 -0.51
N VAL A 46 -13.84 -2.80 -0.87
CA VAL A 46 -13.43 -2.43 -2.22
C VAL A 46 -13.16 -3.67 -3.07
N PRO A 47 -13.51 -3.69 -4.37
CA PRO A 47 -13.13 -4.77 -5.29
C PRO A 47 -11.62 -5.04 -5.30
N GLU A 48 -11.21 -6.28 -5.55
CA GLU A 48 -9.81 -6.72 -5.45
C GLU A 48 -8.86 -5.89 -6.32
N SER A 49 -9.27 -5.57 -7.56
CA SER A 49 -8.43 -4.78 -8.46
C SER A 49 -8.18 -3.36 -7.92
N VAL A 50 -9.23 -2.70 -7.44
CA VAL A 50 -9.12 -1.33 -6.89
C VAL A 50 -8.38 -1.33 -5.56
N ARG A 51 -8.61 -2.35 -4.72
CA ARG A 51 -7.89 -2.55 -3.47
C ARG A 51 -6.40 -2.71 -3.70
N THR A 52 -6.01 -3.52 -4.69
CA THR A 52 -4.61 -3.73 -5.08
C THR A 52 -3.95 -2.42 -5.47
N ILE A 53 -4.64 -1.57 -6.24
CA ILE A 53 -4.13 -0.24 -6.62
C ILE A 53 -3.90 0.63 -5.37
N ILE A 54 -4.90 0.74 -4.49
CA ILE A 54 -4.81 1.58 -3.28
C ILE A 54 -3.65 1.13 -2.39
N LEU A 55 -3.53 -0.18 -2.13
CA LEU A 55 -2.48 -0.74 -1.28
C LEU A 55 -1.08 -0.46 -1.82
N LEU A 56 -0.89 -0.55 -3.13
CA LEU A 56 0.42 -0.30 -3.75
C LEU A 56 0.76 1.19 -3.83
N ILE A 57 -0.23 2.07 -3.98
CA ILE A 57 -0.02 3.53 -3.88
C ILE A 57 0.34 3.93 -2.45
N ASP A 58 -0.40 3.44 -1.45
CA ASP A 58 -0.09 3.70 -0.04
C ASP A 58 1.31 3.16 0.31
N PHE A 59 1.67 1.97 -0.19
CA PHE A 59 3.00 1.38 -0.02
C PHE A 59 4.10 2.26 -0.62
N ASP A 60 3.95 2.67 -1.89
CA ASP A 60 4.91 3.56 -2.56
C ASP A 60 5.09 4.90 -1.84
N THR A 61 3.97 5.50 -1.46
CA THR A 61 3.96 6.80 -0.79
C THR A 61 4.70 6.72 0.54
N GLU A 62 4.42 5.70 1.35
CA GLU A 62 5.07 5.53 2.66
C GLU A 62 6.54 5.16 2.54
N LEU A 63 6.91 4.27 1.61
CA LEU A 63 8.32 3.97 1.37
C LEU A 63 9.10 5.21 0.94
N THR A 64 8.53 6.01 0.04
CA THR A 64 9.17 7.23 -0.46
C THR A 64 9.31 8.29 0.64
N MET A 65 8.29 8.45 1.49
CA MET A 65 8.27 9.50 2.51
C MET A 65 8.98 9.11 3.80
N ASN A 66 8.78 7.88 4.26
CA ASN A 66 9.16 7.45 5.61
C ASN A 66 10.00 6.16 5.63
N GLY A 67 10.25 5.56 4.46
CA GLY A 67 10.96 4.29 4.33
C GLY A 67 10.18 3.10 4.92
N ILE A 68 10.83 1.94 4.95
CA ILE A 68 10.20 0.70 5.42
C ILE A 68 9.73 0.76 6.87
N LEU A 69 10.49 1.43 7.75
CA LEU A 69 10.15 1.49 9.17
C LEU A 69 8.91 2.36 9.40
N GLY A 70 8.81 3.47 8.65
CA GLY A 70 7.61 4.30 8.64
C GLY A 70 6.40 3.55 8.12
N PHE A 71 6.55 2.81 7.02
CA PHE A 71 5.48 1.95 6.51
C PHE A 71 4.99 0.95 7.57
N LEU A 72 5.90 0.28 8.28
CA LEU A 72 5.53 -0.71 9.30
C LEU A 72 4.85 -0.10 10.53
N GLU A 73 5.25 1.11 10.93
CA GLU A 73 4.71 1.78 12.12
C GLU A 73 3.41 2.54 11.85
N ASN A 74 3.28 3.13 10.66
CA ASN A 74 2.12 3.91 10.30
C ASN A 74 0.88 3.04 10.11
N SER A 75 -0.27 3.70 9.94
CA SER A 75 -1.54 3.01 9.72
C SER A 75 -1.53 2.13 8.47
N THR A 76 -0.64 2.36 7.52
CA THR A 76 -0.43 1.52 6.33
C THR A 76 0.15 0.14 6.67
N GLY A 77 0.99 0.04 7.70
CA GLY A 77 1.58 -1.21 8.18
C GLY A 77 0.53 -2.22 8.66
N LYS A 78 -0.67 -1.76 9.06
CA LYS A 78 -1.82 -2.62 9.38
C LYS A 78 -2.22 -3.53 8.22
N TYR A 79 -1.86 -3.15 6.99
CA TYR A 79 -2.18 -3.85 5.76
C TYR A 79 -0.98 -4.57 5.13
N LEU A 80 0.10 -4.85 5.90
CA LEU A 80 1.29 -5.54 5.38
C LEU A 80 0.96 -6.85 4.64
N ASN A 81 0.05 -7.67 5.17
CA ASN A 81 -0.33 -8.94 4.55
C ASN A 81 -1.06 -8.74 3.22
N GLU A 82 -1.92 -7.72 3.17
CA GLU A 82 -2.66 -7.31 1.99
C GLU A 82 -1.72 -6.73 0.93
N THR A 83 -0.72 -5.95 1.33
CA THR A 83 0.34 -5.43 0.44
C THR A 83 1.20 -6.57 -0.12
N ILE A 84 1.61 -7.54 0.70
CA ILE A 84 2.30 -8.77 0.24
C ILE A 84 1.43 -9.51 -0.79
N SER A 85 0.13 -9.65 -0.52
CA SER A 85 -0.81 -10.30 -1.44
C SER A 85 -0.95 -9.53 -2.76
N ALA A 86 -0.97 -8.19 -2.70
CA ALA A 86 -0.98 -7.33 -3.88
C ALA A 86 0.28 -7.48 -4.74
N LEU A 87 1.47 -7.47 -4.11
CA LEU A 87 2.75 -7.69 -4.82
C LEU A 87 2.80 -9.07 -5.50
N LYS A 88 2.27 -10.10 -4.83
CA LYS A 88 2.13 -11.43 -5.40
C LYS A 88 1.20 -11.45 -6.62
N LEU A 89 0.08 -10.74 -6.54
CA LEU A 89 -0.91 -10.66 -7.61
C LEU A 89 -0.32 -10.04 -8.89
N ILE A 90 0.46 -8.97 -8.73
CA ILE A 90 1.13 -8.27 -9.85
C ILE A 90 2.46 -8.92 -10.26
N LYS A 91 2.86 -10.02 -9.59
CA LYS A 91 4.12 -10.74 -9.83
C LYS A 91 5.38 -9.88 -9.64
N ALA A 92 5.36 -8.96 -8.68
CA ALA A 92 6.54 -8.23 -8.24
C ALA A 92 7.40 -9.12 -7.31
N GLU A 93 7.98 -10.20 -7.85
CA GLU A 93 8.54 -11.32 -7.07
C GLU A 93 9.66 -10.91 -6.11
N LYS A 94 10.53 -9.98 -6.50
CA LYS A 94 11.65 -9.55 -5.66
C LYS A 94 11.16 -8.74 -4.46
N ASP A 95 10.26 -7.78 -4.69
CA ASP A 95 9.67 -6.96 -3.64
C ASP A 95 8.76 -7.77 -2.71
N LEU A 96 8.05 -8.76 -3.28
CA LEU A 96 7.31 -9.77 -2.52
C LEU A 96 8.23 -10.52 -1.55
N SER A 97 9.32 -11.11 -2.06
CA SER A 97 10.26 -11.88 -1.23
C SER A 97 10.85 -11.03 -0.10
N ILE A 98 11.20 -9.78 -0.39
CA ILE A 98 11.74 -8.85 0.61
C ILE A 98 10.72 -8.56 1.72
N LEU A 99 9.46 -8.27 1.37
CA LEU A 99 8.43 -8.03 2.38
C LEU A 99 8.06 -9.29 3.16
N GLU A 100 8.10 -10.47 2.56
CA GLU A 100 7.90 -11.74 3.28
C GLU A 100 9.02 -11.97 4.31
N GLU A 101 10.29 -11.75 3.95
CA GLU A 101 11.42 -11.83 4.90
C GLU A 101 11.29 -10.79 6.03
N ILE A 102 10.93 -9.55 5.69
CA ILE A 102 10.72 -8.50 6.71
C ILE A 102 9.58 -8.88 7.65
N LYS A 103 8.49 -9.43 7.12
CA LYS A 103 7.34 -9.90 7.92
C LYS A 103 7.75 -10.98 8.92
N GLU A 104 8.59 -11.93 8.52
CA GLU A 104 9.10 -12.98 9.42
C GLU A 104 9.98 -12.38 10.54
N LEU A 105 10.83 -11.40 10.21
CA LEU A 105 11.71 -10.74 11.19
C LEU A 105 10.95 -9.96 12.26
N ILE A 106 9.77 -9.44 11.91
CA ILE A 106 8.94 -8.65 12.81
C ILE A 106 7.79 -9.44 13.44
N GLU A 107 7.76 -10.75 13.24
CA GLU A 107 6.72 -11.60 13.81
C GLU A 107 6.74 -11.52 15.35
N GLY A 108 5.57 -11.30 15.94
CA GLY A 108 5.41 -11.14 17.39
C GLY A 108 5.75 -9.74 17.92
N ILE A 109 6.20 -8.81 17.07
CA ILE A 109 6.42 -7.41 17.45
C ILE A 109 5.11 -6.65 17.38
N ASN A 110 4.77 -5.94 18.46
CA ASN A 110 3.57 -5.13 18.51
C ASN A 110 3.87 -3.67 18.11
N PHE A 111 3.71 -3.36 16.83
CA PHE A 111 3.83 -1.99 16.32
C PHE A 111 2.68 -1.07 16.79
N ASN A 112 1.54 -1.66 17.19
CA ASN A 112 0.39 -0.94 17.74
C ASN A 112 0.50 -0.68 19.24
N GLY A 113 1.63 -1.00 19.86
CA GLY A 113 1.90 -0.66 21.26
C GLY A 113 1.80 0.86 21.42
N GLN A 114 0.75 1.34 22.09
CA GLN A 114 0.61 2.75 22.41
C GLN A 114 1.72 3.16 23.37
N ILE A 115 2.79 3.68 22.82
CA ILE A 115 3.82 4.33 23.62
C ILE A 115 3.28 5.71 23.87
N LYS A 116 3.07 6.02 25.14
CA LYS A 116 2.73 7.38 25.55
C LYS A 116 3.95 8.24 25.28
N ILE A 117 3.98 8.87 24.12
CA ILE A 117 4.95 9.89 23.77
C ILE A 117 4.40 11.20 24.31
N GLU A 118 5.12 11.83 25.23
CA GLU A 118 4.75 13.15 25.71
C GLU A 118 4.88 14.17 24.56
N PRO A 119 4.05 15.23 24.53
CA PRO A 119 4.27 16.33 23.60
C PRO A 119 5.73 16.81 23.72
N TYR A 120 6.43 16.97 22.58
CA TYR A 120 7.85 17.35 22.46
C TYR A 120 8.90 16.25 22.68
N GLN A 121 8.50 15.02 23.01
CA GLN A 121 9.45 13.91 23.11
C GLN A 121 9.79 13.39 21.71
N VAL A 122 11.06 13.56 21.31
CA VAL A 122 11.60 12.91 20.11
C VAL A 122 11.96 11.48 20.50
N THR A 123 11.45 10.50 19.76
CA THR A 123 11.77 9.08 19.95
C THR A 123 12.18 8.47 18.62
N THR A 124 12.99 7.42 18.66
CA THR A 124 13.31 6.61 17.47
C THR A 124 12.39 5.41 17.35
N PHE A 125 12.46 4.71 16.22
CA PHE A 125 11.75 3.44 16.03
C PHE A 125 12.28 2.35 16.98
N GLU A 126 13.60 2.33 17.22
CA GLU A 126 14.22 1.35 18.13
C GLU A 126 13.73 1.52 19.56
N GLU A 127 13.72 2.77 20.05
CA GLU A 127 13.26 3.13 21.39
C GLU A 127 11.79 2.76 21.60
N ARG A 128 11.02 2.71 20.51
CA ARG A 128 9.60 2.45 20.57
C ARG A 128 9.25 0.95 20.64
N HIS A 129 9.93 0.12 19.86
CA HIS A 129 9.48 -1.26 19.67
C HIS A 129 10.31 -2.34 20.39
N ASP A 130 11.21 -1.95 21.31
CA ASP A 130 12.15 -2.85 22.02
C ASP A 130 12.79 -3.88 21.06
N LEU A 131 13.20 -3.35 19.90
CA LEU A 131 13.69 -4.13 18.78
C LEU A 131 15.19 -4.35 18.93
N ASN A 132 15.64 -5.59 18.73
CA ASN A 132 17.07 -5.89 18.68
C ASN A 132 17.71 -5.15 17.50
N GLU A 133 18.80 -4.41 17.76
CA GLU A 133 19.58 -3.66 16.77
C GLU A 133 19.91 -4.49 15.52
N ARG A 134 20.25 -5.78 15.70
CA ARG A 134 20.54 -6.68 14.57
C ARG A 134 19.33 -6.95 13.67
N ILE A 135 18.14 -7.07 14.25
CA ILE A 135 16.91 -7.27 13.48
C ILE A 135 16.62 -6.01 12.67
N LEU A 136 16.80 -4.85 13.28
CA LEU A 136 16.59 -3.58 12.62
C LEU A 136 17.58 -3.35 11.46
N GLU A 137 18.88 -3.59 11.69
CA GLU A 137 19.88 -3.52 10.64
C GLU A 137 19.51 -4.44 9.48
N ARG A 138 19.08 -5.67 9.78
CA ARG A 138 18.64 -6.62 8.75
C ARG A 138 17.43 -6.13 7.97
N ILE A 139 16.44 -5.51 8.62
CA ILE A 139 15.28 -4.92 7.94
C ILE A 139 15.72 -3.80 7.00
N LYS A 140 16.63 -2.93 7.44
CA LYS A 140 17.18 -1.83 6.61
C LYS A 140 17.92 -2.38 5.38
N GLU A 141 18.80 -3.36 5.57
CA GLU A 141 19.52 -4.02 4.47
C GLU A 141 18.58 -4.68 3.45
N LEU A 142 17.51 -5.33 3.92
CA LEU A 142 16.50 -5.92 3.05
C LEU A 142 15.75 -4.84 2.27
N ALA A 143 15.39 -3.75 2.95
CA ALA A 143 14.66 -2.64 2.35
C ALA A 143 15.45 -1.89 1.28
N ASP A 144 16.78 -1.82 1.38
CA ASP A 144 17.63 -1.30 0.31
C ASP A 144 17.48 -2.09 -1.01
N GLY A 145 16.95 -3.32 -0.93
CA GLY A 145 16.64 -4.16 -2.07
C GLY A 145 15.31 -3.86 -2.77
N LEU A 146 14.45 -3.01 -2.20
CA LEU A 146 13.11 -2.68 -2.73
C LEU A 146 13.19 -1.87 -4.03
N TYR A 147 12.11 -1.87 -4.81
CA TYR A 147 12.01 -1.20 -6.10
C TYR A 147 12.29 0.31 -6.02
N VAL A 148 11.89 0.98 -4.93
CA VAL A 148 12.09 2.44 -4.76
C VAL A 148 13.56 2.85 -4.80
N TYR A 149 14.47 1.91 -4.49
CA TYR A 149 15.92 2.10 -4.58
C TYR A 149 16.56 1.43 -5.81
N SER A 150 15.74 0.93 -6.74
CA SER A 150 16.16 0.23 -7.95
C SER A 150 15.93 1.10 -9.18
N ILE A 151 16.90 1.10 -10.10
CA ILE A 151 16.76 1.81 -11.39
C ILE A 151 15.95 0.97 -12.38
N ASP A 152 16.03 -0.36 -12.28
CA ASP A 152 15.49 -1.29 -13.29
C ASP A 152 14.11 -1.87 -12.95
N ARG A 153 13.46 -1.43 -11.86
CA ARG A 153 12.19 -1.98 -11.40
C ARG A 153 11.24 -0.88 -10.97
N ASP A 154 9.99 -1.00 -11.40
CA ASP A 154 8.88 -0.15 -11.00
C ASP A 154 7.66 -1.03 -10.71
N ILE A 155 7.09 -0.92 -9.50
CA ILE A 155 5.87 -1.66 -9.14
C ILE A 155 4.65 -1.21 -9.94
N PHE A 156 4.63 0.02 -10.43
CA PHE A 156 3.53 0.53 -11.23
C PHE A 156 3.54 -0.01 -12.66
N ASP A 157 4.71 -0.35 -13.21
CA ASP A 157 4.81 -1.09 -14.48
C ASP A 157 4.19 -2.50 -14.33
N TYR A 158 4.53 -3.22 -13.25
CA TYR A 158 3.94 -4.53 -12.96
C TYR A 158 2.42 -4.43 -12.69
N LEU A 159 1.99 -3.43 -11.93
CA LEU A 159 0.58 -3.18 -11.63
C LEU A 159 -0.21 -2.88 -12.91
N THR A 160 0.23 -1.91 -13.72
CA THR A 160 -0.48 -1.54 -14.95
C THR A 160 -0.50 -2.68 -15.97
N GLY A 161 0.56 -3.48 -16.05
CA GLY A 161 0.59 -4.73 -16.82
C GLY A 161 -0.48 -5.72 -16.36
N TYR A 162 -0.52 -6.03 -15.05
CA TYR A 162 -1.53 -6.91 -14.46
C TYR A 162 -2.97 -6.42 -14.71
N LEU A 163 -3.22 -5.13 -14.51
CA LEU A 163 -4.54 -4.54 -14.72
C LEU A 163 -4.95 -4.59 -16.20
N SER A 164 -4.01 -4.37 -17.11
CA SER A 164 -4.26 -4.42 -18.55
C SER A 164 -4.61 -5.85 -19.01
N ASP A 165 -3.90 -6.86 -18.50
CA ASP A 165 -4.20 -8.27 -18.78
C ASP A 165 -5.57 -8.70 -18.24
N ASN A 166 -6.04 -8.07 -17.16
CA ASN A 166 -7.30 -8.39 -16.49
C ASN A 166 -8.39 -7.32 -16.72
N TRP A 167 -8.23 -6.47 -17.72
CA TRP A 167 -9.02 -5.26 -17.89
C TRP A 167 -10.53 -5.48 -17.93
N ILE A 168 -10.97 -6.56 -18.60
CA ILE A 168 -12.40 -6.90 -18.72
C ILE A 168 -13.01 -7.22 -17.35
N VAL A 169 -12.27 -7.92 -16.49
CA VAL A 169 -12.71 -8.27 -15.14
C VAL A 169 -12.84 -7.01 -14.30
N LEU A 170 -11.82 -6.15 -14.32
CA LEU A 170 -11.82 -4.86 -13.62
C LEU A 170 -13.00 -3.99 -14.05
N LEU A 171 -13.25 -3.84 -15.36
CA LEU A 171 -14.37 -3.04 -15.85
C LEU A 171 -15.73 -3.58 -15.37
N LYS A 172 -15.85 -4.89 -15.17
CA LYS A 172 -17.05 -5.50 -14.60
C LYS A 172 -17.20 -5.16 -13.13
N GLU A 173 -16.12 -5.27 -12.34
CA GLU A 173 -16.09 -4.88 -10.93
C GLU A 173 -16.52 -3.42 -10.74
N LEU A 174 -15.93 -2.50 -11.51
CA LEU A 174 -16.26 -1.08 -11.45
C LEU A 174 -17.73 -0.81 -11.82
N LYS A 175 -18.27 -1.51 -12.84
CA LYS A 175 -19.68 -1.37 -13.23
C LYS A 175 -20.64 -1.87 -12.15
N ASP A 176 -20.30 -2.95 -11.46
CA ASP A 176 -21.16 -3.53 -10.43
C ASP A 176 -21.23 -2.64 -9.18
N VAL A 177 -20.16 -1.94 -8.83
CA VAL A 177 -20.18 -0.92 -7.76
C VAL A 177 -20.92 0.36 -8.16
N CYS A 178 -20.96 0.67 -9.46
CA CYS A 178 -21.62 1.86 -9.96
C CYS A 178 -23.16 1.78 -10.04
N LYS A 179 -23.74 0.57 -9.97
CA LYS A 179 -25.19 0.32 -9.94
C LYS A 179 -25.83 0.80 -8.65
#